data_AF-A0A4Z0JC82-F1
#
_entry.id   AF-A0A4Z0JC82-F1
#
_cell.length_a   1.000
_cell.length_b   1.000
_cell.length_c   1.000
_cell.angle_alpha   90.00
_cell.angle_beta   90.00
_cell.angle_gamma   90.00
#
_symmetry.space_group_name_H-M   'P 1'
#
loop_
_entity.id
_entity.type
_entity.pdbx_description
1 polymer ?
#
loop_
_entity_poly.entity_id
_entity_poly.type
_entity_poly.pdbx_seq_one_letter_code
_entity_poly.pdbx_strand_id
1 'polypeptide(L)'
;MKKGWLKLAVLLALISGIALVSSSSVTAQAAKKHYTVVPKSLRGHWRSYNSQKHGYDKVIFTKWQWKTKNAGQRKWHRLSGKTFKVAKRVGTSPWYSDLSISKGKWGYYVGQSYSDQWPYWKKLKHHGKTALRCYLPPMGPGKGQTSYYYRY
;
A
#
# COMPACT_ATOMS: atom_id res chain seq x y z
N MET A 1 -27.19 32.76 68.04
CA MET A 1 -26.43 32.90 66.78
C MET A 1 -25.71 31.59 66.43
N LYS A 2 -26.39 30.56 65.91
CA LYS A 2 -25.77 29.23 65.64
C LYS A 2 -26.41 28.48 64.44
N LYS A 3 -26.80 29.17 63.36
CA LYS A 3 -27.45 28.52 62.20
C LYS A 3 -26.84 28.86 60.83
N GLY A 4 -25.74 29.63 60.79
CA GLY A 4 -25.07 30.01 59.53
C GLY A 4 -23.96 29.07 59.07
N TRP A 5 -23.29 28.39 59.99
CA TRP A 5 -22.07 27.62 59.68
C TRP A 5 -22.34 26.26 59.03
N LEU A 6 -23.48 25.62 59.31
CA LEU A 6 -23.85 24.35 58.69
C LEU A 6 -24.15 24.49 57.20
N LYS A 7 -24.66 25.65 56.74
CA LYS A 7 -24.94 25.87 55.32
C LYS A 7 -23.66 26.10 54.50
N LEU A 8 -22.60 26.62 55.11
CA LEU A 8 -21.32 26.84 54.45
C LEU A 8 -20.54 25.53 54.27
N ALA A 9 -20.60 24.64 55.26
CA ALA A 9 -19.92 23.34 55.21
C ALA A 9 -20.52 22.38 54.16
N VAL A 10 -21.84 22.41 53.98
CA VAL A 10 -22.53 21.60 52.94
C VAL A 10 -22.25 22.14 51.53
N LEU A 11 -22.12 23.46 51.36
CA LEU A 11 -21.79 24.05 50.06
C LEU A 11 -20.34 23.76 49.64
N LEU A 12 -19.38 23.74 50.58
CA LEU A 12 -17.99 23.37 50.29
C LEU A 12 -17.80 21.88 49.98
N ALA A 13 -18.62 21.00 50.57
CA ALA A 13 -18.57 19.56 50.30
C ALA A 13 -19.15 19.16 48.93
N LEU A 14 -19.98 20.01 48.32
CA LEU A 14 -20.55 19.80 46.98
C LEU A 14 -19.62 20.24 45.85
N ILE A 15 -18.64 21.12 46.12
CA ILE A 15 -17.70 21.63 45.12
C ILE A 15 -16.47 20.71 44.98
N SER A 16 -16.12 19.93 46.01
CA SER A 16 -15.02 18.96 45.97
C SER A 16 -15.35 17.66 45.22
N GLY A 17 -16.61 17.44 44.83
CA GLY A 17 -17.06 16.19 44.19
C GLY A 17 -16.94 16.14 42.66
N ILE A 18 -16.51 17.20 41.97
CA ILE A 18 -16.52 17.28 40.48
C ILE A 18 -15.10 17.45 39.89
N ALA A 19 -14.07 16.91 40.55
CA ALA A 19 -12.69 16.97 40.04
C ALA A 19 -12.07 15.60 39.75
N LEU A 20 -12.89 14.56 39.53
CA LEU A 20 -12.45 13.27 39.01
C LEU A 20 -13.30 12.87 37.81
N VAL A 21 -13.39 13.77 36.82
CA VAL A 21 -13.61 13.31 35.45
C VAL A 21 -12.38 12.51 35.11
N SER A 22 -12.54 11.19 35.20
CA SER A 22 -11.57 10.20 34.76
C SER A 22 -11.11 10.63 33.38
N SER A 23 -9.90 11.19 33.31
CA SER A 23 -9.14 11.30 32.08
C SER A 23 -8.81 9.87 31.69
N SER A 24 -9.80 9.19 31.12
CA SER A 24 -9.59 8.05 30.25
C SER A 24 -8.54 8.53 29.27
N SER A 25 -7.29 8.17 29.50
CA SER A 25 -6.24 8.38 28.53
C SER A 25 -6.74 7.63 27.31
N VAL A 26 -7.33 8.36 26.37
CA VAL A 26 -7.54 7.88 25.02
C VAL A 26 -6.11 7.66 24.55
N THR A 27 -5.59 6.46 24.78
CA THR A 27 -4.31 6.05 24.24
C THR A 27 -4.51 6.17 22.76
N ALA A 28 -4.01 7.26 22.19
CA ALA A 28 -4.05 7.50 20.76
C ALA A 28 -3.46 6.24 20.13
N GLN A 29 -4.31 5.41 19.54
CA GLN A 29 -3.90 4.13 18.99
C GLN A 29 -2.95 4.46 17.84
N ALA A 30 -1.65 4.36 18.10
CA ALA A 30 -0.61 4.72 17.15
C ALA A 30 -0.89 3.94 15.87
N ALA A 31 -1.14 4.66 14.78
CA ALA A 31 -1.58 4.03 13.55
C ALA A 31 -0.50 3.04 13.06
N LYS A 32 -0.85 1.75 13.06
CA LYS A 32 0.08 0.67 12.77
C LYS A 32 0.53 0.76 11.31
N LYS A 33 1.84 0.81 11.08
CA LYS A 33 2.42 0.79 9.73
C LYS A 33 2.29 -0.59 9.10
N HIS A 34 1.67 -0.65 7.92
CA HIS A 34 1.50 -1.87 7.13
C HIS A 34 2.55 -1.91 6.01
N TYR A 35 3.53 -2.79 6.19
CA TYR A 35 4.62 -3.02 5.24
C TYR A 35 4.22 -4.09 4.22
N THR A 36 4.55 -3.87 2.95
CA THR A 36 4.19 -4.81 1.86
C THR A 36 5.41 -5.59 1.38
N VAL A 37 5.31 -6.93 1.38
CA VAL A 37 6.34 -7.82 0.83
C VAL A 37 5.90 -8.36 -0.52
N VAL A 38 6.80 -8.32 -1.50
CA VAL A 38 6.55 -8.94 -2.81
C VAL A 38 6.58 -10.48 -2.68
N PRO A 39 5.57 -11.21 -3.18
CA PRO A 39 5.56 -12.67 -3.21
C PRO A 39 6.79 -13.25 -3.90
N LYS A 40 7.38 -14.32 -3.34
CA LYS A 40 8.59 -14.97 -3.90
C LYS A 40 8.42 -15.36 -5.38
N SER A 41 7.22 -15.73 -5.79
CA SER A 41 6.89 -16.12 -7.17
C SER A 41 7.08 -15.02 -8.20
N LEU A 42 7.00 -13.74 -7.82
CA LEU A 42 7.17 -12.61 -8.74
C LEU A 42 8.61 -12.10 -8.78
N ARG A 43 9.38 -12.36 -7.73
CA ARG A 43 10.72 -11.80 -7.54
C ARG A 43 11.66 -12.19 -8.67
N GLY A 44 12.49 -11.24 -9.08
CA GLY A 44 13.41 -11.39 -10.19
C GLY A 44 13.52 -10.13 -11.04
N HIS A 45 14.35 -10.24 -12.06
CA HIS A 45 14.61 -9.23 -13.06
C HIS A 45 14.04 -9.74 -14.38
N TRP A 46 13.14 -8.98 -14.97
CA TRP A 46 12.34 -9.39 -16.11
C TRP A 46 12.37 -8.33 -17.20
N ARG A 47 12.47 -8.72 -18.47
CA ARG A 47 12.44 -7.81 -19.61
C ARG A 47 11.55 -8.33 -20.73
N SER A 48 10.88 -7.41 -21.43
CA SER A 48 10.16 -7.67 -22.68
C SER A 48 10.76 -6.77 -23.74
N TYR A 49 10.98 -7.30 -24.94
CA TYR A 49 11.39 -6.46 -26.06
C TYR A 49 10.20 -5.63 -26.53
N ASN A 50 10.44 -4.35 -26.74
CA ASN A 50 9.50 -3.37 -27.26
C ASN A 50 9.97 -2.99 -28.67
N SER A 51 9.30 -3.53 -29.68
CA SER A 51 9.66 -3.33 -31.09
C SER A 51 9.53 -1.88 -31.51
N GLN A 52 8.47 -1.19 -31.07
CA GLN A 52 8.21 0.22 -31.41
C GLN A 52 9.30 1.17 -30.93
N LYS A 53 9.98 0.82 -29.84
CA LYS A 53 11.05 1.63 -29.24
C LYS A 53 12.44 1.02 -29.44
N HIS A 54 12.54 -0.07 -30.20
CA HIS A 54 13.77 -0.84 -30.41
C HIS A 54 14.58 -1.07 -29.11
N GLY A 55 13.89 -1.46 -28.03
CA GLY A 55 14.50 -1.55 -26.71
C GLY A 55 13.80 -2.53 -25.79
N TYR A 56 14.16 -2.53 -24.51
CA TYR A 56 13.56 -3.43 -23.52
C TYR A 56 12.79 -2.67 -22.44
N ASP A 57 11.52 -3.03 -22.28
CA ASP A 57 10.76 -2.74 -21.08
C ASP A 57 11.25 -3.66 -19.96
N LYS A 58 11.56 -3.09 -18.80
CA LYS A 58 12.17 -3.81 -17.67
C LYS A 58 11.29 -3.72 -16.45
N VAL A 59 11.20 -4.84 -15.73
CA VAL A 59 10.47 -4.97 -14.48
C VAL A 59 11.35 -5.68 -13.47
N ILE A 60 11.48 -5.12 -12.27
CA ILE A 60 12.25 -5.71 -11.18
C ILE A 60 11.36 -5.83 -9.95
N PHE A 61 11.30 -7.04 -9.42
CA PHE A 61 10.61 -7.38 -8.18
C PHE A 61 11.65 -7.84 -7.16
N THR A 62 11.92 -7.03 -6.14
CA THR A 62 12.71 -7.43 -4.96
C THR A 62 11.79 -7.78 -3.80
N LYS A 63 12.31 -8.17 -2.62
CA LYS A 63 11.46 -8.42 -1.43
C LYS A 63 10.55 -7.23 -1.09
N TRP A 64 11.02 -6.01 -1.33
CA TRP A 64 10.38 -4.77 -0.85
C TRP A 64 10.08 -3.76 -1.96
N GLN A 65 10.41 -4.06 -3.22
CA GLN A 65 10.30 -3.06 -4.29
C GLN A 65 9.72 -3.67 -5.55
N TRP A 66 8.85 -2.88 -6.19
CA TRP A 66 8.47 -3.05 -7.59
C TRP A 66 9.04 -1.88 -8.38
N LYS A 67 9.79 -2.18 -9.43
CA LYS A 67 10.39 -1.16 -10.31
C LYS A 67 10.03 -1.48 -11.75
N THR A 68 9.63 -0.46 -12.50
CA THR A 68 9.38 -0.56 -13.94
C THR A 68 10.13 0.53 -14.67
N LYS A 69 10.52 0.23 -15.91
CA LYS A 69 11.12 1.20 -16.81
C LYS A 69 10.81 0.78 -18.24
N ASN A 70 10.19 1.67 -18.99
CA ASN A 70 9.91 1.40 -20.39
C ASN A 70 11.17 1.63 -21.24
N ALA A 71 11.21 1.01 -22.41
CA ALA A 71 12.22 1.25 -23.41
C ALA A 71 12.33 2.76 -23.73
N GLY A 72 13.56 3.27 -23.79
CA GLY A 72 13.84 4.70 -24.01
C GLY A 72 13.70 5.60 -22.77
N GLN A 73 13.10 5.15 -21.67
CA GLN A 73 13.00 5.96 -20.45
C GLN A 73 14.32 5.95 -19.66
N ARG A 74 14.73 7.14 -19.20
CA ARG A 74 15.92 7.31 -18.33
C ARG A 74 15.64 6.92 -16.88
N LYS A 75 14.47 7.32 -16.35
CA LYS A 75 14.11 7.13 -14.94
C LYS A 75 13.30 5.86 -14.75
N TRP A 76 13.49 5.22 -13.60
CA TRP A 76 12.66 4.10 -13.15
C TRP A 76 11.46 4.62 -12.38
N HIS A 77 10.28 4.07 -12.65
CA HIS A 77 9.18 4.12 -11.70
C HIS A 77 9.46 3.09 -10.59
N ARG A 78 9.24 3.48 -9.32
CA ARG A 78 9.59 2.67 -8.16
C ARG A 78 8.55 2.82 -7.07
N LEU A 79 8.03 1.69 -6.61
CA LEU A 79 7.19 1.59 -5.43
C LEU A 79 7.86 0.70 -4.40
N SER A 80 7.71 1.07 -3.13
CA SER A 80 8.41 0.44 -2.02
C SER A 80 7.45 0.05 -0.91
N GLY A 81 7.58 -1.20 -0.47
CA GLY A 81 6.85 -1.75 0.67
C GLY A 81 7.34 -1.27 2.03
N LYS A 82 8.33 -0.36 2.06
CA LYS A 82 8.93 0.20 3.28
C LYS A 82 8.71 1.71 3.45
N THR A 83 8.16 2.38 2.45
CA THR A 83 7.94 3.82 2.44
C THR A 83 6.45 4.11 2.52
N PHE A 84 6.07 5.25 3.10
CA PHE A 84 4.67 5.61 3.40
C PHE A 84 4.33 7.02 2.87
N LYS A 85 4.91 7.39 1.74
CA LYS A 85 4.72 8.72 1.13
C LYS A 85 3.27 8.94 0.72
N VAL A 86 2.58 7.90 0.27
CA VAL A 86 1.17 8.00 -0.12
C VAL A 86 0.28 8.15 1.10
N ALA A 87 0.45 7.32 2.13
CA ALA A 87 -0.33 7.43 3.36
C ALA A 87 -0.20 8.83 4.00
N LYS A 88 1.01 9.40 4.03
CA LYS A 88 1.24 10.78 4.49
C LYS A 88 0.46 11.83 3.70
N ARG A 89 0.28 11.62 2.40
CA ARG A 89 -0.43 12.56 1.51
C ARG A 89 -1.94 12.50 1.69
N VAL A 90 -2.49 11.31 1.94
CA VAL A 90 -3.94 11.10 2.09
C VAL A 90 -4.43 11.54 3.48
N GLY A 91 -3.57 11.54 4.51
CA GLY A 91 -3.83 12.17 5.81
C GLY A 91 -4.80 11.43 6.74
N THR A 92 -5.86 10.84 6.20
CA THR A 92 -6.94 10.16 6.96
C THR A 92 -6.89 8.63 6.87
N SER A 93 -5.85 8.09 6.24
CA SER A 93 -5.82 6.70 5.81
C SER A 93 -4.94 5.81 6.69
N PRO A 94 -5.23 4.50 6.81
CA PRO A 94 -4.32 3.55 7.45
C PRO A 94 -2.91 3.66 6.85
N TRP A 95 -1.87 3.50 7.68
CA TRP A 95 -0.49 3.70 7.25
C TRP A 95 0.01 2.52 6.38
N TYR A 96 -0.54 2.36 5.18
CA TYR A 96 -0.08 1.42 4.17
C TYR A 96 1.15 1.95 3.45
N SER A 97 2.09 1.04 3.19
CA SER A 97 3.28 1.36 2.41
C SER A 97 2.93 1.74 0.97
N ASP A 98 3.82 2.42 0.25
CA ASP A 98 3.57 2.94 -1.10
C ASP A 98 3.25 1.82 -2.10
N LEU A 99 3.82 0.62 -1.88
CA LEU A 99 3.55 -0.58 -2.67
C LEU A 99 2.33 -1.33 -2.11
N SER A 100 1.35 -1.59 -2.96
CA SER A 100 0.23 -2.47 -2.67
C SER A 100 0.32 -3.76 -3.49
N ILE A 101 0.04 -4.89 -2.85
CA ILE A 101 -0.05 -6.20 -3.52
C ILE A 101 -1.25 -6.96 -2.99
N SER A 102 -2.12 -7.39 -3.90
CA SER A 102 -3.26 -8.24 -3.59
C SER A 102 -3.30 -9.43 -4.56
N LYS A 103 -3.78 -10.59 -4.08
CA LYS A 103 -3.92 -11.78 -4.91
C LYS A 103 -5.33 -11.79 -5.52
N GLY A 104 -5.44 -12.07 -6.80
CA GLY A 104 -6.71 -12.24 -7.51
C GLY A 104 -6.68 -13.42 -8.47
N LYS A 105 -7.76 -13.61 -9.25
CA LYS A 105 -7.91 -14.77 -10.15
C LYS A 105 -6.78 -14.90 -11.18
N TRP A 106 -6.26 -13.78 -11.68
CA TRP A 106 -5.27 -13.77 -12.78
C TRP A 106 -3.82 -13.75 -12.31
N GLY A 107 -3.56 -13.64 -11.00
CA GLY A 107 -2.23 -13.49 -10.43
C GLY A 107 -2.23 -12.54 -9.24
N TYR A 108 -1.20 -11.71 -9.13
CA TYR A 108 -1.11 -10.66 -8.13
C TYR A 108 -1.30 -9.30 -8.78
N TYR A 109 -2.22 -8.50 -8.28
CA TYR A 109 -2.20 -7.08 -8.55
C TYR A 109 -1.00 -6.46 -7.84
N VAL A 110 -0.26 -5.62 -8.54
CA VAL A 110 0.86 -4.88 -7.98
C VAL A 110 0.69 -3.43 -8.42
N GLY A 111 0.58 -2.53 -7.46
CA GLY A 111 0.30 -1.12 -7.75
C GLY A 111 0.71 -0.20 -6.61
N GLN A 112 0.37 1.08 -6.75
CA GLN A 112 0.49 2.03 -5.66
C GLN A 112 -0.67 1.81 -4.67
N SER A 113 -0.41 1.94 -3.38
CA SER A 113 -1.51 2.03 -2.41
C SER A 113 -2.38 3.26 -2.72
N TYR A 114 -3.69 3.16 -2.50
CA TYR A 114 -4.65 4.25 -2.76
C TYR A 114 -4.70 4.74 -4.21
N SER A 115 -4.36 3.90 -5.18
CA SER A 115 -4.61 4.16 -6.61
C SER A 115 -5.43 3.03 -7.23
N ASP A 116 -6.01 3.32 -8.39
CA ASP A 116 -6.59 2.29 -9.23
C ASP A 116 -5.53 1.25 -9.60
N GLN A 117 -5.89 -0.04 -9.50
CA GLN A 117 -4.93 -1.15 -9.55
C GLN A 117 -4.76 -1.71 -10.98
N TRP A 118 -3.58 -1.52 -11.56
CA TRP A 118 -3.18 -1.98 -12.90
C TRP A 118 -1.67 -2.32 -12.86
N PRO A 119 -1.13 -3.39 -13.48
CA PRO A 119 -1.71 -4.63 -14.05
C PRO A 119 -1.58 -5.86 -13.08
N TYR A 120 -2.06 -7.04 -13.52
CA TYR A 120 -1.80 -8.32 -12.84
C TYR A 120 -0.48 -8.96 -13.26
N TRP A 121 0.19 -9.61 -12.32
CA TRP A 121 1.45 -10.32 -12.52
C TRP A 121 1.35 -11.78 -12.11
N LYS A 122 1.78 -12.69 -12.99
CA LYS A 122 1.85 -14.13 -12.69
C LYS A 122 3.07 -14.75 -13.36
N LYS A 123 3.89 -15.46 -12.58
CA LYS A 123 4.98 -16.29 -13.12
C LYS A 123 4.40 -17.57 -13.69
N LEU A 124 4.82 -17.93 -14.89
CA LEU A 124 4.34 -19.11 -15.63
C LEU A 124 5.39 -19.62 -16.61
N LYS A 125 5.05 -20.67 -17.36
CA LYS A 125 5.82 -21.13 -18.52
C LYS A 125 5.17 -20.60 -19.80
N HIS A 126 5.97 -19.95 -20.65
CA HIS A 126 5.56 -19.48 -21.97
C HIS A 126 6.60 -19.95 -22.99
N HIS A 127 6.18 -20.75 -23.97
CA HIS A 127 7.05 -21.39 -24.97
C HIS A 127 8.22 -22.16 -24.30
N GLY A 128 7.93 -22.99 -23.29
CA GLY A 128 8.91 -23.76 -22.52
C GLY A 128 9.79 -22.93 -21.55
N LYS A 129 9.83 -21.61 -21.71
CA LYS A 129 10.67 -20.70 -20.91
C LYS A 129 9.90 -20.15 -19.72
N THR A 130 10.61 -19.91 -18.63
CA THR A 130 10.05 -19.22 -17.47
C THR A 130 9.80 -17.76 -17.82
N ALA A 131 8.55 -17.31 -17.71
CA ALA A 131 8.14 -15.96 -18.01
C ALA A 131 7.31 -15.37 -16.87
N LEU A 132 7.30 -14.05 -16.82
CA LEU A 132 6.40 -13.26 -16.00
C LEU A 132 5.35 -12.64 -16.92
N ARG A 133 4.11 -13.10 -16.79
CA ARG A 133 2.97 -12.54 -17.51
C ARG A 133 2.49 -11.29 -16.79
N CYS A 134 2.42 -10.19 -17.53
CA CYS A 134 1.70 -8.97 -17.21
C CYS A 134 0.34 -9.04 -17.92
N TYR A 135 -0.75 -9.04 -17.18
CA TYR A 135 -2.11 -9.09 -17.73
C TYR A 135 -2.90 -7.87 -17.30
N LEU A 136 -3.45 -7.17 -18.29
CA LEU A 136 -4.31 -6.03 -18.11
C LEU A 136 -5.75 -6.41 -18.47
N PRO A 137 -6.67 -6.48 -17.50
CA PRO A 137 -8.06 -6.76 -17.81
C PRO A 137 -8.64 -5.60 -18.64
N PRO A 138 -9.65 -5.86 -19.48
CA PRO A 138 -10.30 -4.78 -20.22
C PRO A 138 -11.06 -3.86 -19.24
N MET A 139 -11.05 -2.54 -19.48
CA MET A 139 -11.85 -1.55 -18.71
C MET A 139 -13.34 -1.54 -19.09
N GLY A 140 -13.74 -2.34 -20.07
CA GLY A 140 -15.10 -2.41 -20.61
C GLY A 140 -15.26 -3.65 -21.50
N PRO A 141 -16.24 -3.67 -22.40
CA PRO A 141 -16.40 -4.76 -23.37
C PRO A 141 -15.11 -4.94 -24.19
N GLY A 142 -14.63 -6.18 -24.32
CA GLY A 142 -13.47 -6.49 -25.15
C GLY A 142 -12.48 -7.46 -24.51
N LYS A 143 -11.28 -7.55 -25.12
CA LYS A 143 -10.19 -8.43 -24.67
C LYS A 143 -9.16 -7.63 -23.89
N GLY A 144 -8.67 -8.21 -22.79
CA GLY A 144 -7.54 -7.64 -22.04
C GLY A 144 -6.22 -7.73 -22.83
N GLN A 145 -5.22 -6.98 -22.39
CA GLN A 145 -3.87 -6.99 -22.98
C GLN A 145 -2.93 -7.87 -22.18
N THR A 146 -2.05 -8.60 -22.86
CA THR A 146 -1.06 -9.47 -22.21
C THR A 146 0.33 -9.22 -22.76
N SER A 147 1.30 -9.07 -21.87
CA SER A 147 2.72 -9.01 -22.20
C SER A 147 3.50 -10.04 -21.40
N TYR A 148 4.54 -10.62 -22.00
CA TYR A 148 5.39 -11.62 -21.38
C TYR A 148 6.81 -11.08 -21.21
N TYR A 149 7.29 -11.10 -19.97
CA TYR A 149 8.64 -10.69 -19.63
C TYR A 149 9.48 -11.93 -19.32
N TYR A 150 10.69 -11.99 -19.87
CA TYR A 150 11.64 -13.08 -19.65
C TYR A 150 12.75 -12.65 -18.71
N ARG A 151 13.32 -13.61 -18.00
CA ARG A 151 14.40 -13.35 -17.05
C ARG A 151 15.66 -12.85 -17.77
N TYR A 152 16.39 -11.93 -17.13
CA TYR A 152 17.70 -11.44 -17.57
C TYR A 152 18.61 -11.14 -16.38
#